data_AF-A0A246WRH4-F1
#
_entry.id   AF-A0A246WRH4-F1
#
_cell.length_a   1.000
_cell.length_b   1.000
_cell.length_c   1.000
_cell.angle_alpha   90.00
_cell.angle_beta   90.00
_cell.angle_gamma   90.00
#
_symmetry.space_group_name_H-M   'P 1'
#
loop_
_entity.id
_entity.type
_entity.pdbx_description
1 polymer ?
#
loop_
_entity_poly.entity_id
_entity_poly.type
_entity_poly.pdbx_seq_one_letter_code
_entity_poly.pdbx_strand_id
1 'polypeptide(L)'
;MMNRPARGFTLIELGVTLAVIGVLAALGWGGYSHHILKAKRAEGRAALLHVLLQQERQYAYQHSYLAFRPGVNAAEFKWYSGERPHTSAYSIAAEPCGDEDLRGCVRVTATPGGPMVNSAWRDGQCGQLYADSRGRRGADGGLACW
;
A
#
# COMPACT_ATOMS: atom_id res chain seq x y z
N MET A 1 63.14 2.20 -0.84
CA MET A 1 61.69 1.96 -0.72
C MET A 1 61.46 1.06 0.48
N MET A 2 60.99 1.62 1.60
CA MET A 2 60.79 0.86 2.84
C MET A 2 59.36 0.32 2.84
N ASN A 3 59.23 -0.98 2.53
CA ASN A 3 57.94 -1.66 2.49
C ASN A 3 57.44 -1.83 3.93
N ARG A 4 56.46 -1.01 4.35
CA ARG A 4 55.80 -1.20 5.66
C ARG A 4 55.03 -2.52 5.62
N PRO A 5 55.25 -3.45 6.57
CA PRO A 5 54.42 -4.63 6.65
C PRO A 5 52.97 -4.20 6.93
N ALA A 6 52.05 -4.64 6.08
CA ALA A 6 50.62 -4.47 6.32
C ALA A 6 50.29 -5.17 7.65
N ARG A 7 49.79 -4.42 8.63
CA ARG A 7 49.32 -4.98 9.91
C ARG A 7 48.05 -5.78 9.61
N GLY A 8 48.12 -7.10 9.74
CA GLY A 8 46.98 -7.99 9.59
C GLY A 8 46.00 -7.85 10.77
N PHE A 9 44.71 -8.02 10.47
CA PHE A 9 43.63 -8.02 11.46
C PHE A 9 43.69 -9.30 12.31
N THR A 10 43.38 -9.21 13.61
CA THR A 10 43.30 -10.41 14.45
C THR A 10 41.92 -11.06 14.37
N LEU A 11 41.84 -12.38 14.61
CA LEU A 11 40.57 -13.11 14.70
C LEU A 11 39.65 -12.54 15.79
N ILE A 12 40.23 -12.03 16.88
CA ILE A 12 39.48 -11.41 17.98
C ILE A 12 38.85 -10.10 17.53
N GLU A 13 39.57 -9.30 16.75
CA GLU A 13 39.07 -8.03 16.21
C GLU A 13 37.93 -8.26 15.22
N LEU A 14 38.02 -9.32 14.40
CA LEU A 14 36.91 -9.75 13.54
C LEU A 14 35.72 -10.30 14.36
N GLY A 15 35.98 -11.03 15.44
CA GLY A 15 34.95 -11.56 16.33
C GLY A 15 34.16 -10.44 17.04
N VAL A 16 34.86 -9.41 17.54
CA VAL A 16 34.23 -8.26 18.17
C VAL A 16 33.44 -7.42 17.15
N THR A 17 33.96 -7.20 15.95
CA THR A 17 33.22 -6.44 14.91
C THR A 17 31.94 -7.17 14.48
N LEU A 18 31.98 -8.49 14.30
CA LEU A 18 30.78 -9.29 14.02
C LEU A 18 29.78 -9.28 15.18
N ALA A 19 30.25 -9.32 16.43
CA ALA A 19 29.38 -9.20 17.60
C ALA A 19 28.66 -7.84 17.64
N VAL A 20 29.37 -6.74 17.39
CA VAL A 20 28.78 -5.39 17.32
C VAL A 20 27.77 -5.29 16.17
N ILE A 21 28.09 -5.80 14.97
CA ILE A 21 27.17 -5.81 13.83
C ILE A 21 25.90 -6.60 14.17
N GLY A 22 26.02 -7.75 14.83
CA GLY A 22 24.88 -8.56 15.25
C GLY A 22 23.93 -7.83 16.20
N VAL A 23 24.48 -7.11 17.19
CA VAL A 23 23.68 -6.28 18.12
C VAL A 23 22.99 -5.14 17.38
N LEU A 24 23.69 -4.43 16.49
CA LEU A 24 23.11 -3.33 15.71
C LEU A 24 22.02 -3.81 14.76
N ALA A 25 22.21 -4.96 14.11
CA ALA A 25 21.21 -5.55 13.22
C ALA A 25 19.93 -5.94 13.98
N ALA A 26 20.07 -6.50 15.18
CA ALA A 26 18.93 -6.86 16.04
C ALA A 26 18.10 -5.64 16.45
N LEU A 27 18.74 -4.50 16.74
CA LEU A 27 18.04 -3.27 17.12
C LEU A 27 17.45 -2.51 15.93
N GLY A 28 18.10 -2.56 14.75
CA GLY A 28 17.72 -1.75 13.60
C GLY A 28 16.52 -2.28 12.78
N TRP A 29 16.27 -3.59 12.80
CA TRP A 29 15.32 -4.21 11.86
C TRP A 29 13.85 -3.82 12.10
N GLY A 30 13.44 -3.70 13.36
CA GLY A 30 12.02 -3.53 13.71
C GLY A 30 11.38 -2.22 13.24
N GLY A 31 12.12 -1.11 13.21
CA GLY A 31 11.56 0.20 12.87
C GLY A 31 11.18 0.35 11.39
N TYR A 32 11.96 -0.27 10.50
CA TYR A 32 11.83 -0.07 9.05
C TYR A 32 10.49 -0.58 8.49
N SER A 33 9.99 -1.72 9.00
CA SER A 33 8.73 -2.32 8.55
C SER A 33 7.51 -1.44 8.84
N HIS A 34 7.46 -0.80 10.01
CA HIS A 34 6.37 0.11 10.38
C HIS A 34 6.32 1.35 9.49
N HIS A 35 7.47 1.92 9.12
CA HIS A 35 7.53 3.06 8.21
C HIS A 35 7.00 2.68 6.82
N ILE A 36 7.37 1.51 6.30
CA ILE A 36 6.86 1.02 5.01
C ILE A 36 5.35 0.81 5.07
N LEU A 37 4.82 0.16 6.12
CA LEU A 37 3.38 -0.03 6.29
C LEU A 37 2.62 1.30 6.25
N LYS A 38 3.08 2.29 7.01
CA LYS A 38 2.47 3.63 7.02
C LYS A 38 2.52 4.29 5.65
N ALA A 39 3.66 4.23 4.96
CA ALA A 39 3.82 4.79 3.62
C ALA A 39 2.88 4.11 2.61
N LYS A 40 2.79 2.78 2.63
CA LYS A 40 1.90 2.01 1.74
C LYS A 40 0.42 2.26 2.02
N ARG A 41 0.02 2.41 3.29
CA ARG A 41 -1.34 2.83 3.64
C ARG A 41 -1.66 4.22 3.07
N ALA A 42 -0.74 5.18 3.22
CA ALA A 42 -0.91 6.52 2.65
C ALA A 42 -1.02 6.48 1.11
N GLU A 43 -0.20 5.66 0.44
CA GLU A 43 -0.27 5.41 -1.00
C GLU A 43 -1.65 4.86 -1.41
N GLY A 44 -2.16 3.87 -0.68
CA GLY A 44 -3.49 3.28 -0.90
C GLY A 44 -4.62 4.30 -0.72
N ARG A 45 -4.59 5.10 0.35
CA ARG A 45 -5.59 6.16 0.62
C ARG A 45 -5.57 7.22 -0.49
N ALA A 46 -4.40 7.67 -0.90
CA ALA A 46 -4.27 8.67 -1.96
C ALA A 46 -4.84 8.15 -3.29
N ALA A 47 -4.51 6.91 -3.66
CA ALA A 47 -5.00 6.32 -4.89
C ALA A 47 -6.52 6.08 -4.87
N LEU A 48 -7.06 5.64 -3.73
CA LEU A 48 -8.50 5.50 -3.51
C LEU A 48 -9.23 6.84 -3.69
N LEU A 49 -8.75 7.90 -3.04
CA LEU A 49 -9.34 9.24 -3.16
C LEU A 49 -9.23 9.78 -4.59
N HIS A 50 -8.13 9.50 -5.28
CA HIS A 50 -7.97 9.87 -6.67
C HIS A 50 -9.03 9.20 -7.56
N VAL A 51 -9.27 7.90 -7.39
CA VAL A 51 -10.33 7.18 -8.10
C VAL A 51 -11.71 7.75 -7.74
N LEU A 52 -11.96 8.03 -6.46
CA LEU A 52 -13.23 8.61 -6.03
C LEU A 52 -13.47 9.98 -6.69
N LEU A 53 -12.45 10.83 -6.80
CA LEU A 53 -12.54 12.10 -7.54
C LEU A 53 -12.83 11.90 -9.03
N GLN A 54 -12.26 10.86 -9.65
CA GLN A 54 -12.57 10.51 -11.05
C GLN A 54 -14.03 10.04 -11.20
N GLN A 55 -14.54 9.29 -10.22
CA GLN A 55 -15.93 8.85 -10.17
C GLN A 55 -16.89 10.03 -10.03
N GLU A 56 -16.58 11.03 -9.18
CA GLU A 56 -17.40 12.25 -9.10
C GLU A 56 -17.42 13.05 -10.41
N ARG A 57 -16.28 13.11 -11.12
CA ARG A 57 -16.25 13.73 -12.46
C ARG A 57 -17.11 12.95 -13.45
N GLN A 58 -17.03 11.62 -13.46
CA GLN A 58 -17.88 10.77 -14.30
C GLN A 58 -19.37 11.03 -14.02
N TYR A 59 -19.75 11.08 -12.74
CA TYR A 59 -21.11 11.35 -12.32
C TYR A 59 -21.61 12.72 -12.81
N ALA A 60 -20.76 13.74 -12.77
CA ALA A 60 -21.11 15.07 -13.29
C ALA A 60 -21.42 15.08 -14.79
N TYR A 61 -20.87 14.15 -15.59
CA TYR A 61 -21.12 14.06 -17.03
C TYR A 61 -22.20 13.05 -17.41
N GLN A 62 -22.25 11.91 -16.72
CA GLN A 62 -23.09 10.77 -17.11
C GLN A 62 -24.26 10.51 -16.13
N HIS A 63 -24.34 11.25 -15.03
CA HIS A 63 -25.32 11.05 -13.94
C HIS A 63 -25.32 9.64 -13.33
N SER A 64 -24.20 8.92 -13.46
CA SER A 64 -23.98 7.60 -12.88
C SER A 64 -22.51 7.39 -12.60
N TYR A 65 -22.20 6.70 -11.50
CA TYR A 65 -20.88 6.14 -11.24
C TYR A 65 -20.66 4.89 -12.09
N LEU A 66 -19.41 4.46 -12.19
CA LEU A 66 -19.03 3.24 -12.92
C LEU A 66 -18.35 2.25 -12.00
N ALA A 67 -18.96 1.07 -11.84
CA ALA A 67 -18.34 -0.04 -11.14
C ALA A 67 -17.20 -0.65 -11.98
N PHE A 68 -16.08 -0.89 -11.32
CA PHE A 68 -14.94 -1.57 -11.92
C PHE A 68 -14.19 -2.40 -10.89
N ARG A 69 -13.49 -3.42 -11.38
CA ARG A 69 -12.60 -4.26 -10.59
C ARG A 69 -11.30 -4.47 -11.35
N PRO A 70 -10.18 -4.80 -10.68
CA PRO A 70 -8.97 -5.24 -11.36
C PRO A 70 -9.30 -6.33 -12.40
N GLY A 71 -8.99 -6.07 -13.68
CA GLY A 71 -9.29 -6.98 -14.80
C GLY A 71 -10.68 -6.84 -15.45
N VAL A 72 -11.61 -6.08 -14.87
CA VAL A 72 -12.97 -5.85 -15.41
C VAL A 72 -13.28 -4.35 -15.39
N ASN A 73 -13.47 -3.75 -16.58
CA ASN A 73 -13.63 -2.29 -16.74
C ASN A 73 -12.47 -1.46 -16.15
N ALA A 74 -11.30 -2.07 -16.02
CA ALA A 74 -10.13 -1.50 -15.35
C ALA A 74 -9.34 -0.49 -16.21
N ALA A 75 -9.73 -0.29 -17.47
CA ALA A 75 -9.07 0.65 -18.37
C ALA A 75 -9.50 2.11 -18.13
N GLU A 76 -10.67 2.31 -17.53
CA GLU A 76 -11.23 3.66 -17.30
C GLU A 76 -10.62 4.36 -16.09
N PHE A 77 -10.18 3.59 -15.08
CA PHE A 77 -9.67 4.11 -13.82
C PHE A 77 -8.38 3.41 -13.40
N LYS A 78 -7.50 4.14 -12.71
CA LYS A 78 -6.28 3.56 -12.13
C LYS A 78 -6.64 2.63 -10.97
N TRP A 79 -6.54 1.32 -11.19
CA TRP A 79 -6.94 0.29 -10.23
C TRP A 79 -5.82 -0.19 -9.28
N TYR A 80 -4.69 0.51 -9.21
CA TYR A 80 -3.55 0.12 -8.37
C TYR A 80 -2.90 1.35 -7.72
N SER A 81 -2.31 1.19 -6.53
CA SER A 81 -1.79 2.34 -5.76
C SER A 81 -0.48 2.92 -6.30
N GLY A 82 0.42 2.05 -6.78
CA GLY A 82 1.78 2.42 -7.13
C GLY A 82 1.97 2.79 -8.60
N GLU A 83 3.20 2.62 -9.09
CA GLU A 83 3.55 2.91 -10.48
C GLU A 83 3.16 1.77 -11.43
N ARG A 84 3.27 0.52 -10.94
CA ARG A 84 2.95 -0.69 -11.71
C ARG A 84 2.09 -1.63 -10.88
N PRO A 85 1.18 -2.40 -11.51
CA PRO A 85 0.32 -3.34 -10.81
C PRO A 85 1.07 -4.29 -9.86
N HIS A 86 2.00 -5.10 -10.38
CA HIS A 86 2.70 -6.14 -9.61
C HIS A 86 3.61 -5.62 -8.48
N THR A 87 3.94 -4.33 -8.48
CA THR A 87 4.71 -3.68 -7.40
C THR A 87 3.83 -2.91 -6.41
N SER A 88 2.55 -2.72 -6.74
CA SER A 88 1.62 -1.96 -5.93
C SER A 88 1.22 -2.73 -4.69
N ALA A 89 1.06 -2.01 -3.58
CA ALA A 89 0.62 -2.61 -2.32
C ALA A 89 -0.88 -2.85 -2.30
N TYR A 90 -1.67 -2.00 -2.96
CA TYR A 90 -3.13 -2.08 -2.97
C TYR A 90 -3.68 -2.20 -4.38
N SER A 91 -4.72 -3.03 -4.50
CA SER A 91 -5.62 -3.07 -5.65
C SER A 91 -6.89 -2.28 -5.34
N ILE A 92 -7.42 -1.57 -6.30
CA ILE A 92 -8.55 -0.65 -6.14
C ILE A 92 -9.71 -1.13 -6.98
N ALA A 93 -10.89 -1.13 -6.40
CA ALA A 93 -12.15 -1.44 -7.06
C ALA A 93 -13.20 -0.39 -6.67
N ALA A 94 -14.20 -0.20 -7.53
CA ALA A 94 -15.37 0.61 -7.24
C ALA A 94 -16.63 -0.23 -7.44
N GLU A 95 -17.52 -0.21 -6.44
CA GLU A 95 -18.74 -1.00 -6.39
C GLU A 95 -19.89 -0.13 -5.84
N PRO A 96 -21.15 -0.48 -6.13
CA PRO A 96 -22.28 0.19 -5.48
C PRO A 96 -22.22 0.04 -3.96
N CYS A 97 -22.81 1.00 -3.26
CA CYS A 97 -22.89 0.95 -1.81
C CYS A 97 -23.97 -0.04 -1.36
N GLY A 98 -23.58 -1.27 -1.01
CA GLY A 98 -24.55 -2.31 -0.63
C GLY A 98 -25.46 -2.66 -1.80
N ASP A 99 -26.77 -2.67 -1.57
CA ASP A 99 -27.79 -2.97 -2.59
C ASP A 99 -28.28 -1.72 -3.35
N GLU A 100 -27.63 -0.57 -3.20
CA GLU A 100 -27.98 0.65 -3.93
C GLU A 100 -27.54 0.62 -5.40
N ASP A 101 -28.14 1.48 -6.23
CA ASP A 101 -27.69 1.69 -7.60
C ASP A 101 -26.48 2.66 -7.66
N LEU A 102 -25.67 2.51 -8.71
CA LEU A 102 -24.52 3.36 -9.03
C LEU A 102 -24.90 4.81 -9.35
N ARG A 103 -26.19 5.15 -9.38
CA ARG A 103 -26.66 6.54 -9.44
C ARG A 103 -26.74 7.20 -8.06
N GLY A 104 -26.85 6.40 -7.01
CA GLY A 104 -27.04 6.88 -5.64
C GLY A 104 -25.75 6.93 -4.83
N CYS A 105 -24.85 5.96 -5.02
CA CYS A 105 -23.62 5.87 -4.25
C CYS A 105 -22.60 4.92 -4.89
N VAL A 106 -21.32 5.29 -4.78
CA VAL A 106 -20.19 4.41 -5.10
C VAL A 106 -19.27 4.30 -3.90
N ARG A 107 -18.85 3.07 -3.61
CA ARG A 107 -17.79 2.77 -2.66
C ARG A 107 -16.55 2.35 -3.42
N VAL A 108 -15.46 3.05 -3.15
CA VAL A 108 -14.13 2.67 -3.64
C VAL A 108 -13.41 1.95 -2.51
N THR A 109 -12.87 0.78 -2.83
CA THR A 109 -12.19 -0.10 -1.87
C THR A 109 -10.77 -0.37 -2.35
N ALA A 110 -9.80 -0.23 -1.45
CA ALA A 110 -8.40 -0.58 -1.65
C ALA A 110 -8.05 -1.84 -0.84
N THR A 111 -7.85 -2.95 -1.54
CA THR A 111 -7.54 -4.26 -0.97
C THR A 111 -6.01 -4.49 -0.96
N PRO A 112 -5.40 -4.78 0.21
CA PRO A 112 -3.96 -5.00 0.32
C PRO A 112 -3.55 -6.33 -0.30
N GLY A 113 -2.60 -6.27 -1.23
CA GLY A 113 -2.10 -7.44 -1.94
C GLY A 113 -3.16 -8.09 -2.84
N GLY A 114 -2.81 -9.25 -3.38
CA GLY A 114 -3.69 -10.04 -4.26
C GLY A 114 -3.00 -10.46 -5.56
N PRO A 115 -3.67 -11.28 -6.39
CA PRO A 115 -3.08 -11.82 -7.63
C PRO A 115 -2.79 -10.73 -8.68
N MET A 116 -3.54 -9.62 -8.62
CA MET A 116 -3.43 -8.53 -9.58
C MET A 116 -2.37 -7.48 -9.18
N VAL A 117 -1.87 -7.53 -7.94
CA VAL A 117 -0.85 -6.61 -7.42
C VAL A 117 0.26 -7.38 -6.71
N ASN A 118 1.01 -6.77 -5.78
CA ASN A 118 2.04 -7.49 -5.03
C ASN A 118 1.40 -8.55 -4.11
N SER A 119 1.54 -9.82 -4.48
CA SER A 119 0.97 -10.95 -3.73
C SER A 119 1.64 -11.19 -2.38
N ALA A 120 2.89 -10.75 -2.19
CA ALA A 120 3.61 -10.86 -0.91
C ALA A 120 3.21 -9.78 0.09
N TRP A 121 2.58 -8.69 -0.37
CA TRP A 121 2.12 -7.63 0.51
C TRP A 121 0.88 -8.07 1.31
N ARG A 122 0.88 -7.76 2.61
CA ARG A 122 -0.23 -8.00 3.53
C ARG A 122 -0.28 -6.83 4.52
N ASP A 123 -1.48 -6.34 4.78
CA ASP A 123 -1.73 -5.41 5.88
C ASP A 123 -2.68 -6.06 6.88
N GLY A 124 -2.14 -6.95 7.71
CA GLY A 124 -2.95 -7.73 8.67
C GLY A 124 -3.58 -6.88 9.79
N GLN A 125 -3.14 -5.64 9.98
CA GLN A 125 -3.72 -4.75 10.97
C GLN A 125 -4.90 -3.96 10.42
N CYS A 126 -4.79 -3.41 9.20
CA CYS A 126 -5.81 -2.50 8.67
C CYS A 126 -6.76 -3.16 7.67
N GLY A 127 -6.36 -4.25 7.02
CA GLY A 127 -7.18 -4.90 6.01
C GLY A 127 -7.51 -3.97 4.84
N GLN A 128 -8.74 -4.05 4.33
CA GLN A 128 -9.19 -3.22 3.22
C GLN A 128 -9.48 -1.80 3.71
N LEU A 129 -9.08 -0.81 2.93
CA LEU A 129 -9.43 0.59 3.14
C LEU A 129 -10.60 0.93 2.22
N TYR A 130 -11.57 1.71 2.68
CA TYR A 130 -12.68 2.16 1.83
C TYR A 130 -12.99 3.63 2.03
N ALA A 131 -13.55 4.25 1.00
CA ALA A 131 -14.30 5.50 1.10
C ALA A 131 -15.46 5.49 0.09
N ASP A 132 -16.55 6.19 0.41
CA ASP A 132 -17.68 6.36 -0.49
C ASP A 132 -17.94 7.83 -0.85
N SER A 133 -18.79 8.04 -1.87
CA SER A 133 -19.18 9.38 -2.35
C SER A 133 -19.91 10.22 -1.31
N ARG A 134 -20.39 9.61 -0.21
CA ARG A 134 -21.05 10.31 0.91
C ARG A 134 -20.08 10.73 2.02
N GLY A 135 -18.79 10.50 1.81
CA GLY A 135 -17.74 10.86 2.77
C GLY A 135 -17.56 9.87 3.91
N ARG A 136 -18.23 8.70 3.89
CA ARG A 136 -17.92 7.62 4.84
C ARG A 136 -16.61 6.99 4.41
N ARG A 137 -15.73 6.79 5.38
CA ARG A 137 -14.38 6.28 5.16
C ARG A 137 -13.98 5.39 6.33
N GLY A 138 -13.21 4.36 6.05
CA GLY A 138 -12.81 3.43 7.09
C GLY A 138 -11.88 2.34 6.59
N ALA A 139 -11.63 1.41 7.49
CA ALA A 139 -10.82 0.23 7.24
C ALA A 139 -11.40 -0.94 8.04
N ASP A 140 -11.16 -2.17 7.59
CA ASP A 140 -11.59 -3.37 8.31
C ASP A 140 -10.95 -3.47 9.71
N GLY A 141 -9.69 -3.02 9.82
CA GLY A 141 -8.93 -2.95 11.07
C GLY A 141 -9.33 -1.82 12.03
N GLY A 142 -10.38 -1.07 11.72
CA GLY A 142 -10.88 0.05 12.54
C GLY A 142 -10.39 1.43 12.10
N LEU A 143 -10.91 2.47 12.76
CA LEU A 143 -10.73 3.89 12.37
C LEU A 143 -9.28 4.40 12.49
N ALA A 144 -8.44 3.80 13.34
CA ALA A 144 -7.04 4.19 13.49
C ALA A 144 -6.19 3.96 12.22
N CYS A 145 -6.74 3.22 11.26
CA CYS A 145 -6.13 2.89 9.99
C CYS A 145 -6.42 3.89 8.87
N TRP A 146 -7.13 4.99 9.14
CA TRP A 146 -7.47 6.02 8.17
C TRP A 146 -6.72 7.34 8.42
#